data_AF-A0ABC8IQ25-F1
#
_entry.id   AF-A0ABC8IQ25-F1
#
_cell.length_a   1.000
_cell.length_b   1.000
_cell.length_c   1.000
_cell.angle_alpha   90.00
_cell.angle_beta   90.00
_cell.angle_gamma   90.00
#
_symmetry.space_group_name_H-M   'P 1'
#
loop_
_entity.id
_entity.type
_entity.pdbx_description
1 polymer ?
#
loop_
_entity_poly.entity_id
_entity_poly.type
_entity_poly.pdbx_seq_one_letter_code
_entity_poly.pdbx_strand_id
1 'polypeptide(L)'
;MAITNLLATSNAIRVDGVNLFSSFPGKPNFLLDRRLSLTSRKVQTCCCYGETLLKPMTHITMHETETTGVSDGLGIISFLKGKSYLVTGATGFLAKVLIEKLLRASPEIGKIFLLIKANDQESANKRLYDEIISSDLFKLLKQIHGSSYEDFMKSKLIPVIGDIAQENLGFDSEIAAMISDEIDVIIGCGGRTTFDDRNDLALNVNALGPGRLLRFAKDCKKLKLFLHYSTGKSLYLCEIVYVTKSFQTCFVSLLIAYVTGKKEDKVPETTLSIGGNITSDLNIEFELKLASEAVRMFHGSEEIKKLKELGMERAQQYGWENTYTFTKAMGESIIHSQRGDLPVVIIRPSIIESSYKEPFPGWLQGIRMSAPLILAYGKDHIPHLLGDYQSYWDMIPVDMVVNATIAAMAKHGCGNVPELKLYNVTSTSHPNPLRLGELMDFSQQHLRDSPLRETTKDLDCIKFHSSIESFTSSVSNTIVKKEREAKNGEGEAEPHTTLTMKGKRKLKYFESLAKIYQPYLFFQAWFDDTNTRSLIQEMSMEEIKMFGFDVRCIDWKNYIVNVHLEGIKRVEGAWVMNVISSVGIIMANKQLMSSSGFAFSFSSSRIPLSYYLISFFEI
;
A
#
# COMPACT_ATOMS: atom_id res chain seq x y z
N MET A 1 54.64 -15.07 -16.15
CA MET A 1 54.95 -15.85 -14.93
C MET A 1 53.68 -16.62 -14.59
N ALA A 2 53.45 -17.80 -15.18
CA ALA A 2 53.88 -19.12 -14.67
C ALA A 2 53.31 -19.32 -13.25
N ILE A 3 52.43 -20.28 -12.92
CA ILE A 3 52.30 -21.71 -13.24
C ILE A 3 50.83 -22.11 -12.93
N THR A 4 50.01 -22.60 -13.87
CA THR A 4 49.61 -24.02 -14.17
C THR A 4 48.98 -24.86 -13.04
N ASN A 5 47.75 -25.37 -13.27
CA ASN A 5 47.32 -26.80 -13.30
C ASN A 5 46.50 -27.23 -12.05
N LEU A 6 45.52 -28.16 -12.05
CA LEU A 6 44.85 -29.02 -13.04
C LEU A 6 43.55 -29.60 -12.40
N LEU A 7 42.53 -29.81 -13.24
CA LEU A 7 41.52 -30.90 -13.34
C LEU A 7 41.17 -31.85 -12.16
N ALA A 8 39.84 -31.98 -11.97
CA ALA A 8 38.98 -33.20 -11.99
C ALA A 8 39.29 -34.42 -11.07
N THR A 9 38.28 -34.89 -10.34
CA THR A 9 37.50 -36.13 -10.65
C THR A 9 36.59 -36.55 -9.48
N SER A 10 35.51 -37.25 -9.85
CA SER A 10 34.51 -37.91 -9.02
C SER A 10 35.07 -38.83 -7.93
N ASN A 11 34.29 -39.09 -6.88
CA ASN A 11 33.94 -40.47 -6.52
C ASN A 11 32.71 -40.56 -5.60
N ALA A 12 31.78 -41.41 -6.01
CA ALA A 12 30.74 -41.98 -5.17
C ALA A 12 31.37 -42.92 -4.14
N ILE A 13 30.85 -42.90 -2.91
CA ILE A 13 31.02 -44.01 -1.96
C ILE A 13 29.63 -44.40 -1.47
N ARG A 14 29.19 -45.56 -1.94
CA ARG A 14 28.10 -46.37 -1.43
C ARG A 14 28.77 -47.41 -0.51
N VAL A 15 28.29 -47.56 0.73
CA VAL A 15 28.58 -48.75 1.54
C VAL A 15 27.28 -49.23 2.18
N ASP A 16 27.06 -50.53 2.03
CA ASP A 16 25.89 -51.33 2.34
C ASP A 16 25.59 -51.50 3.84
N GLY A 17 24.30 -51.61 4.14
CA GLY A 17 23.71 -52.81 4.73
C GLY A 17 23.95 -53.12 6.21
N VAL A 18 22.94 -52.82 7.05
CA VAL A 18 22.45 -53.76 8.08
C VAL A 18 20.93 -53.65 8.19
N ASN A 19 20.25 -54.76 7.90
CA ASN A 19 18.84 -55.03 8.19
C ASN A 19 18.67 -55.38 9.68
N LEU A 20 17.56 -54.96 10.30
CA LEU A 20 16.91 -55.73 11.36
C LEU A 20 15.39 -55.60 11.25
N PHE A 21 14.76 -56.73 10.92
CA PHE A 21 13.32 -57.00 11.00
C PHE A 21 12.92 -57.34 12.44
N SER A 22 11.71 -56.96 12.84
CA SER A 22 10.72 -57.79 13.60
C SER A 22 9.46 -56.94 13.84
N SER A 23 8.34 -57.15 13.14
CA SER A 23 7.28 -58.16 13.34
C SER A 23 6.42 -57.98 14.61
N PHE A 24 5.19 -57.52 14.37
CA PHE A 24 3.91 -57.60 15.11
C PHE A 24 3.71 -58.83 16.03
N PRO A 25 2.83 -58.80 17.07
CA PRO A 25 1.34 -58.76 16.95
C PRO A 25 0.67 -57.87 18.04
N GLY A 26 -0.63 -57.54 18.10
CA GLY A 26 -1.86 -58.04 17.49
C GLY A 26 -2.96 -58.27 18.57
N LYS A 27 -3.91 -57.31 18.69
CA LYS A 27 -5.33 -57.43 19.13
C LYS A 27 -5.67 -57.78 20.63
N PRO A 28 -6.97 -57.82 21.08
CA PRO A 28 -8.03 -56.77 21.13
C PRO A 28 -8.88 -56.83 22.45
N ASN A 29 -9.95 -56.01 22.57
CA ASN A 29 -11.26 -56.22 23.28
C ASN A 29 -11.75 -54.96 24.02
N PHE A 30 -12.87 -54.32 23.66
CA PHE A 30 -14.32 -54.66 23.77
C PHE A 30 -15.00 -54.13 25.06
N LEU A 31 -16.05 -53.32 24.85
CA LEU A 31 -17.25 -53.05 25.67
C LEU A 31 -17.13 -52.36 27.04
N LEU A 32 -17.78 -51.19 27.17
CA LEU A 32 -19.08 -51.12 27.84
C LEU A 32 -19.86 -49.83 27.54
N ASP A 33 -21.16 -50.06 27.36
CA ASP A 33 -22.27 -49.23 26.94
C ASP A 33 -23.02 -48.63 28.15
N ARG A 34 -23.96 -47.70 27.88
CA ARG A 34 -24.95 -46.99 28.74
C ARG A 34 -24.55 -45.57 29.17
N ARG A 35 -25.42 -44.54 29.10
CA ARG A 35 -26.89 -44.49 28.99
C ARG A 35 -27.35 -43.11 28.51
N LEU A 36 -28.49 -43.13 27.81
CA LEU A 36 -29.33 -42.03 27.33
C LEU A 36 -29.74 -41.00 28.41
N SER A 37 -29.89 -39.73 28.01
CA SER A 37 -31.12 -38.95 28.26
C SER A 37 -31.28 -37.81 27.26
N LEU A 38 -32.41 -37.85 26.55
CA LEU A 38 -32.96 -36.80 25.69
C LEU A 38 -33.28 -35.52 26.47
N THR A 39 -33.09 -34.35 25.84
CA THR A 39 -34.18 -33.37 25.69
C THR A 39 -33.92 -32.48 24.47
N SER A 40 -34.93 -32.46 23.61
CA SER A 40 -35.08 -31.71 22.37
C SER A 40 -35.23 -30.20 22.55
N ARG A 41 -34.74 -29.41 21.59
CA ARG A 41 -35.48 -28.26 21.01
C ARG A 41 -35.04 -28.04 19.56
N LYS A 42 -36.00 -28.19 18.65
CA LYS A 42 -35.93 -27.96 17.20
C LYS A 42 -35.85 -26.46 16.90
N VAL A 43 -35.02 -26.06 15.95
CA VAL A 43 -35.36 -25.00 14.96
C VAL A 43 -34.87 -25.49 13.59
N GLN A 44 -35.74 -25.30 12.61
CA GLN A 44 -35.87 -26.01 11.35
C GLN A 44 -35.20 -25.20 10.22
N THR A 45 -34.22 -25.76 9.52
CA THR A 45 -33.69 -25.24 8.26
C THR A 45 -34.13 -26.14 7.11
N CYS A 46 -34.77 -25.55 6.12
CA CYS A 46 -35.30 -26.22 4.94
C CYS A 46 -34.21 -26.29 3.85
N CYS A 47 -33.72 -27.49 3.56
CA CYS A 47 -32.97 -27.81 2.35
C CYS A 47 -33.84 -28.74 1.49
N CYS A 48 -34.23 -28.30 0.29
CA CYS A 48 -34.77 -29.17 -0.75
C CYS A 48 -33.75 -29.28 -1.88
N TYR A 49 -33.04 -30.40 -1.94
CA TYR A 49 -32.35 -30.89 -3.13
C TYR A 49 -33.39 -31.61 -3.99
N GLY A 50 -33.53 -31.19 -5.26
CA GLY A 50 -34.27 -31.90 -6.29
C GLY A 50 -33.32 -32.30 -7.40
N GLU A 51 -33.05 -33.60 -7.52
CA GLU A 51 -32.35 -34.20 -8.65
C GLU A 51 -33.22 -34.12 -9.92
N THR A 52 -32.63 -33.79 -11.07
CA THR A 52 -33.21 -34.16 -12.36
C THR A 52 -32.11 -34.41 -13.40
N LEU A 53 -32.15 -35.61 -13.97
CA LEU A 53 -31.24 -36.14 -14.97
C LEU A 53 -31.20 -35.29 -16.26
N LEU A 54 -29.99 -35.01 -16.74
CA LEU A 54 -29.73 -34.46 -18.08
C LEU A 54 -29.65 -35.60 -19.12
N LYS A 55 -30.51 -35.54 -20.14
CA LYS A 55 -30.38 -36.28 -21.41
C LYS A 55 -29.50 -35.48 -22.39
N PRO A 56 -28.74 -36.13 -23.29
CA PRO A 56 -27.84 -35.44 -24.22
C PRO A 56 -28.63 -34.82 -25.38
N MET A 57 -28.37 -33.55 -25.69
CA MET A 57 -28.97 -32.82 -26.82
C MET A 57 -28.02 -32.81 -28.02
N THR A 58 -28.58 -33.17 -29.17
CA THR A 58 -28.01 -33.21 -30.51
C THR A 58 -27.76 -31.81 -31.09
N HIS A 59 -26.75 -31.72 -31.96
CA HIS A 59 -26.36 -30.56 -32.77
C HIS A 59 -27.55 -29.77 -33.36
N ILE A 60 -27.55 -28.45 -33.13
CA ILE A 60 -28.34 -27.48 -33.89
C ILE A 60 -27.36 -26.44 -34.44
N THR A 61 -27.32 -26.31 -35.76
CA THR A 61 -26.57 -25.30 -36.52
C THR A 61 -27.29 -23.96 -36.38
N MET A 62 -26.61 -22.93 -35.90
CA MET A 62 -27.18 -21.58 -35.76
C MET A 62 -26.94 -20.76 -37.03
N HIS A 63 -28.02 -20.24 -37.62
CA HIS A 63 -27.98 -19.16 -38.59
C HIS A 63 -27.78 -17.83 -37.85
N GLU A 64 -26.87 -17.00 -38.37
CA GLU A 64 -26.64 -15.63 -37.92
C GLU A 64 -27.87 -14.75 -38.21
N THR A 65 -28.37 -14.07 -37.19
CA THR A 65 -29.20 -12.87 -37.34
C THR A 65 -28.65 -11.80 -36.43
N GLU A 66 -28.19 -10.71 -37.06
CA GLU A 66 -27.73 -9.47 -36.45
C GLU A 66 -28.81 -8.88 -35.53
N THR A 67 -28.47 -8.70 -34.26
CA THR A 67 -29.19 -7.82 -33.33
C THR A 67 -28.22 -6.78 -32.78
N THR A 68 -28.57 -5.53 -33.03
CA THR A 68 -27.89 -4.30 -32.65
C THR A 68 -27.60 -4.19 -31.14
N GLY A 69 -26.33 -3.98 -30.79
CA GLY A 69 -25.93 -3.12 -29.66
C GLY A 69 -25.59 -3.76 -28.31
N VAL A 70 -24.89 -4.90 -28.27
CA VAL A 70 -24.11 -5.28 -27.07
C VAL A 70 -22.73 -4.64 -27.25
N SER A 71 -22.23 -3.84 -26.29
CA SER A 71 -20.83 -3.39 -26.40
C SER A 71 -19.95 -4.64 -26.28
N ASP A 72 -18.97 -4.80 -27.17
CA ASP A 72 -17.99 -5.89 -27.12
C ASP A 72 -17.04 -5.80 -25.89
N GLY A 73 -17.39 -4.96 -24.91
CA GLY A 73 -16.56 -4.61 -23.76
C GLY A 73 -15.37 -3.73 -24.12
N LEU A 74 -14.46 -3.58 -23.16
CA LEU A 74 -13.17 -2.90 -23.33
C LEU A 74 -12.10 -3.78 -23.99
N GLY A 75 -12.35 -5.09 -24.13
CA GLY A 75 -11.41 -6.06 -24.66
C GLY A 75 -10.24 -6.35 -23.70
N ILE A 76 -10.46 -6.34 -22.38
CA ILE A 76 -9.40 -6.40 -21.37
C ILE A 76 -8.45 -7.57 -21.57
N ILE A 77 -8.97 -8.81 -21.66
CA ILE A 77 -8.11 -10.00 -21.82
C ILE A 77 -7.36 -9.99 -23.15
N SER A 78 -8.03 -9.57 -24.23
CA SER A 78 -7.42 -9.42 -25.55
C SER A 78 -6.25 -8.44 -25.51
N PHE A 79 -6.41 -7.31 -24.84
CA PHE A 79 -5.34 -6.34 -24.65
C PHE A 79 -4.17 -6.91 -23.85
N LEU A 80 -4.42 -7.64 -22.75
CA LEU A 80 -3.33 -8.16 -21.91
C LEU A 80 -2.50 -9.26 -22.57
N LYS A 81 -3.11 -10.04 -23.47
CA LYS A 81 -2.49 -11.23 -24.06
C LYS A 81 -1.23 -10.87 -24.86
N GLY A 82 -0.12 -11.57 -24.56
CA GLY A 82 1.15 -11.43 -25.27
C GLY A 82 1.90 -10.12 -25.07
N LYS A 83 1.38 -9.16 -24.30
CA LYS A 83 2.03 -7.86 -24.06
C LYS A 83 3.12 -7.95 -23.00
N SER A 84 4.18 -7.18 -23.19
CA SER A 84 5.26 -7.03 -22.21
C SER A 84 5.16 -5.72 -21.43
N TYR A 85 5.51 -5.76 -20.15
CA TYR A 85 5.26 -4.68 -19.18
C TYR A 85 6.54 -4.29 -18.44
N LEU A 86 6.75 -3.00 -18.19
CA LEU A 86 7.73 -2.52 -17.23
C LEU A 86 6.99 -1.95 -16.01
N VAL A 87 7.22 -2.53 -14.83
CA VAL A 87 6.58 -2.10 -13.58
C VAL A 87 7.63 -1.56 -12.62
N THR A 88 7.47 -0.31 -12.21
CA THR A 88 8.29 0.28 -11.14
C THR A 88 7.65 0.10 -9.78
N GLY A 89 8.46 0.02 -8.71
CA GLY A 89 7.92 -0.19 -7.36
C GLY A 89 7.27 -1.57 -7.18
N ALA A 90 7.72 -2.58 -7.94
CA ALA A 90 7.13 -3.92 -8.01
C ALA A 90 6.96 -4.62 -6.66
N THR A 91 7.80 -4.31 -5.67
CA THR A 91 7.71 -4.90 -4.33
C THR A 91 6.79 -4.13 -3.35
N GLY A 92 6.17 -3.05 -3.83
CA GLY A 92 5.17 -2.27 -3.11
C GLY A 92 3.79 -2.93 -3.09
N PHE A 93 2.97 -2.50 -2.13
CA PHE A 93 1.63 -3.05 -1.88
C PHE A 93 0.75 -3.13 -3.13
N LEU A 94 0.49 -1.99 -3.78
CA LEU A 94 -0.38 -1.91 -4.96
C LEU A 94 0.18 -2.68 -6.17
N ALA A 95 1.48 -2.53 -6.44
CA ALA A 95 2.12 -3.18 -7.59
C ALA A 95 2.06 -4.70 -7.51
N LYS A 96 2.21 -5.29 -6.32
CA LYS A 96 2.09 -6.74 -6.15
C LYS A 96 0.69 -7.26 -6.49
N VAL A 97 -0.36 -6.57 -6.02
CA VAL A 97 -1.76 -6.95 -6.33
C VAL A 97 -2.03 -6.83 -7.82
N LEU A 98 -1.50 -5.78 -8.46
CA LEU A 98 -1.57 -5.63 -9.91
C LEU A 98 -0.90 -6.80 -10.64
N ILE A 99 0.34 -7.15 -10.26
CA ILE A 99 1.08 -8.26 -10.87
C ILE A 99 0.35 -9.58 -10.67
N GLU A 100 -0.17 -9.85 -9.46
CA GLU A 100 -0.98 -11.04 -9.17
C GLU A 100 -2.20 -11.11 -10.10
N LYS A 101 -2.95 -10.01 -10.20
CA LYS A 101 -4.16 -9.95 -11.02
C LYS A 101 -3.85 -10.14 -12.50
N LEU A 102 -2.80 -9.51 -13.01
CA LEU A 102 -2.36 -9.65 -14.41
C LEU A 102 -2.02 -11.10 -14.75
N LEU A 103 -1.20 -11.76 -13.92
CA LEU A 103 -0.79 -13.15 -14.12
C LEU A 103 -1.97 -14.12 -14.00
N ARG A 104 -2.87 -13.89 -13.04
CA ARG A 104 -4.02 -14.76 -12.80
C ARG A 104 -5.10 -14.60 -13.87
N ALA A 105 -5.37 -13.37 -14.29
CA ALA A 105 -6.42 -13.10 -15.27
C ALA A 105 -5.97 -13.43 -16.70
N SER A 106 -4.68 -13.26 -17.02
CA SER A 106 -4.12 -13.58 -18.35
C SER A 106 -2.79 -14.33 -18.22
N PRO A 107 -2.80 -15.66 -18.08
CA PRO A 107 -1.57 -16.47 -18.06
C PRO A 107 -0.74 -16.37 -19.36
N GLU A 108 -1.38 -15.95 -20.46
CA GLU A 108 -0.78 -15.70 -21.77
C GLU A 108 -0.13 -14.30 -21.88
N ILE A 109 -0.11 -13.51 -20.81
CA ILE A 109 0.65 -12.26 -20.74
C ILE A 109 2.13 -12.49 -21.10
N GLY A 110 2.77 -11.50 -21.71
CA GLY A 110 4.19 -11.53 -22.01
C GLY A 110 5.06 -11.42 -20.75
N LYS A 111 6.26 -10.84 -20.90
CA LYS A 111 7.17 -10.65 -19.76
C LYS A 111 6.79 -9.40 -18.98
N ILE A 112 6.92 -9.47 -17.66
CA ILE A 112 6.80 -8.32 -16.77
C ILE A 112 8.20 -8.04 -16.21
N PHE A 113 8.84 -7.01 -16.74
CA PHE A 113 10.09 -6.47 -16.27
C PHE A 113 9.84 -5.66 -14.98
N LEU A 114 10.53 -6.03 -13.91
CA LEU A 114 10.32 -5.46 -12.58
C LEU A 114 11.54 -4.64 -12.20
N LEU A 115 11.39 -3.32 -12.12
CA LEU A 115 12.44 -2.44 -11.62
C LEU A 115 12.62 -2.66 -10.10
N ILE A 116 13.74 -3.28 -9.72
CA ILE A 116 14.09 -3.60 -8.33
C ILE A 116 15.39 -2.90 -7.96
N LYS A 117 15.34 -2.11 -6.87
CA LYS A 117 16.54 -1.51 -6.28
C LYS A 117 17.41 -2.59 -5.64
N ALA A 118 18.58 -2.85 -6.17
CA ALA A 118 19.52 -3.85 -5.68
C ALA A 118 20.95 -3.46 -6.06
N ASN A 119 21.95 -4.03 -5.38
CA ASN A 119 23.36 -3.78 -5.69
C ASN A 119 23.84 -4.62 -6.88
N ASP A 120 23.25 -5.79 -7.07
CA ASP A 120 23.60 -6.78 -8.08
C ASP A 120 22.38 -7.65 -8.44
N GLN A 121 22.54 -8.47 -9.49
CA GLN A 121 21.44 -9.25 -10.04
C GLN A 121 21.02 -10.38 -9.10
N GLU A 122 21.95 -10.94 -8.32
CA GLU A 122 21.65 -11.95 -7.32
C GLU A 122 20.74 -11.39 -6.23
N SER A 123 21.05 -10.20 -5.73
CA SER A 123 20.23 -9.46 -4.78
C SER A 123 18.86 -9.13 -5.37
N ALA A 124 18.77 -8.72 -6.64
CA ALA A 124 17.50 -8.47 -7.30
C ALA A 124 16.64 -9.74 -7.42
N ASN A 125 17.25 -10.87 -7.80
CA ASN A 125 16.58 -12.19 -7.87
C ASN A 125 16.10 -12.65 -6.49
N LYS A 126 16.93 -12.47 -5.46
CA LYS A 126 16.56 -12.79 -4.07
C LYS A 126 15.36 -11.96 -3.61
N ARG A 127 15.36 -10.65 -3.88
CA ARG A 127 14.22 -9.78 -3.57
C ARG A 127 12.96 -10.18 -4.33
N LEU A 128 13.07 -10.54 -5.61
CA LEU A 128 11.95 -11.08 -6.38
C LEU A 128 11.36 -12.33 -5.70
N TYR A 129 12.22 -13.26 -5.28
CA TYR A 129 11.75 -14.49 -4.62
C TYR A 129 11.10 -14.20 -3.26
N ASP A 130 11.81 -13.49 -2.38
CA ASP A 130 11.41 -13.26 -1.00
C ASP A 130 10.21 -12.31 -0.87
N GLU A 131 10.15 -11.27 -1.71
CA GLU A 131 9.11 -10.25 -1.59
C GLU A 131 7.89 -10.56 -2.46
N ILE A 132 8.03 -11.29 -3.57
CA ILE A 132 6.94 -11.52 -4.54
C ILE A 132 6.60 -13.00 -4.65
N ILE A 133 7.48 -13.85 -5.17
CA ILE A 133 7.15 -15.26 -5.50
C ILE A 133 6.71 -16.05 -4.26
N SER A 134 7.34 -15.82 -3.12
CA SER A 134 7.02 -16.50 -1.84
C SER A 134 5.87 -15.85 -1.07
N SER A 135 5.35 -14.70 -1.51
CA SER A 135 4.28 -13.99 -0.82
C SER A 135 2.96 -14.77 -0.85
N ASP A 136 2.24 -14.75 0.27
CA ASP A 136 0.91 -15.33 0.43
C ASP A 136 -0.13 -14.75 -0.55
N LEU A 137 0.10 -13.53 -1.07
CA LEU A 137 -0.70 -12.90 -2.11
C LEU A 137 -0.90 -13.83 -3.32
N PHE A 138 0.17 -14.51 -3.73
CA PHE A 138 0.20 -15.36 -4.93
C PHE A 138 -0.27 -16.79 -4.66
N LYS A 139 -0.88 -17.07 -3.50
CA LYS A 139 -1.31 -18.43 -3.14
C LYS A 139 -2.31 -19.04 -4.14
N LEU A 140 -3.17 -18.22 -4.75
CA LEU A 140 -4.13 -18.70 -5.74
C LEU A 140 -3.43 -19.11 -7.04
N LEU A 141 -2.45 -18.33 -7.51
CA LEU A 141 -1.58 -18.74 -8.62
C LEU A 141 -0.80 -20.03 -8.28
N LYS A 142 -0.31 -20.16 -7.05
CA LYS A 142 0.34 -21.39 -6.59
C LYS A 142 -0.60 -22.61 -6.62
N GLN A 143 -1.87 -22.42 -6.28
CA GLN A 143 -2.89 -23.46 -6.40
C GLN A 143 -3.19 -23.82 -7.87
N ILE A 144 -3.29 -22.81 -8.74
CA ILE A 144 -3.57 -22.99 -10.18
C ILE A 144 -2.43 -23.75 -10.88
N HIS A 145 -1.17 -23.40 -10.60
CA HIS A 145 -0.01 -23.94 -11.31
C HIS A 145 0.67 -25.13 -10.61
N GLY A 146 0.33 -25.41 -9.34
CA GLY A 146 0.88 -26.55 -8.60
C GLY A 146 2.40 -26.56 -8.56
N SER A 147 3.02 -27.69 -8.95
CA SER A 147 4.48 -27.84 -8.98
C SER A 147 5.17 -26.91 -9.99
N SER A 148 4.46 -26.44 -11.01
CA SER A 148 5.00 -25.54 -12.04
C SER A 148 4.88 -24.06 -11.66
N TYR A 149 4.43 -23.74 -10.45
CA TYR A 149 4.25 -22.36 -9.99
C TYR A 149 5.53 -21.52 -10.09
N GLU A 150 6.64 -22.01 -9.52
CA GLU A 150 7.88 -21.22 -9.55
C GLU A 150 8.40 -21.01 -10.96
N ASP A 151 8.33 -22.05 -11.81
CA ASP A 151 8.78 -21.96 -13.20
C ASP A 151 7.90 -20.99 -14.00
N PHE A 152 6.58 -21.03 -13.79
CA PHE A 152 5.64 -20.07 -14.36
C PHE A 152 6.02 -18.64 -13.93
N MET A 153 6.18 -18.39 -12.62
CA MET A 153 6.53 -17.07 -12.10
C MET A 153 7.87 -16.57 -12.66
N LYS A 154 8.91 -17.40 -12.67
CA LYS A 154 10.24 -17.05 -13.22
C LYS A 154 10.22 -16.83 -14.73
N SER A 155 9.34 -17.52 -15.45
CA SER A 155 9.17 -17.30 -16.90
C SER A 155 8.50 -15.96 -17.25
N LYS A 156 7.70 -15.41 -16.33
CA LYS A 156 6.94 -14.17 -16.54
C LYS A 156 7.61 -12.96 -15.90
N LEU A 157 8.23 -13.11 -14.73
CA LEU A 157 8.77 -12.00 -13.95
C LEU A 157 10.27 -11.87 -14.15
N ILE A 158 10.70 -10.78 -14.78
CA ILE A 158 12.10 -10.51 -15.08
C ILE A 158 12.59 -9.37 -14.17
N PRO A 159 13.40 -9.65 -13.13
CA PRO A 159 13.91 -8.62 -12.25
C PRO A 159 15.02 -7.83 -12.96
N VAL A 160 14.89 -6.51 -12.97
CA VAL A 160 15.86 -5.58 -13.55
C VAL A 160 16.36 -4.64 -12.46
N ILE A 161 17.67 -4.55 -12.31
CA ILE A 161 18.28 -3.62 -11.36
C ILE A 161 18.04 -2.20 -11.84
N GLY A 162 17.54 -1.35 -10.94
CA GLY A 162 17.50 0.09 -11.21
C GLY A 162 16.77 0.88 -10.14
N ASP A 163 16.78 2.19 -10.31
CA ASP A 163 16.20 3.17 -9.41
C ASP A 163 15.61 4.35 -10.19
N ILE A 164 14.31 4.60 -10.00
CA ILE A 164 13.61 5.75 -10.60
C ILE A 164 14.19 7.12 -10.16
N ALA A 165 14.95 7.15 -9.06
CA ALA A 165 15.67 8.32 -8.57
C ALA A 165 16.95 8.63 -9.36
N GLN A 166 17.40 7.72 -10.22
CA GLN A 166 18.63 7.86 -11.01
C GLN A 166 18.30 8.19 -12.47
N GLU A 167 19.20 8.92 -13.12
CA GLU A 167 19.15 9.12 -14.56
C GLU A 167 19.16 7.78 -15.30
N ASN A 168 18.47 7.72 -16.44
CA ASN A 168 18.23 6.48 -17.19
C ASN A 168 17.68 5.32 -16.33
N LEU A 169 16.99 5.62 -15.22
CA LEU A 169 16.45 4.64 -14.27
C LEU A 169 17.52 3.76 -13.60
N GLY A 170 18.80 4.14 -13.68
CA GLY A 170 19.92 3.31 -13.23
C GLY A 170 20.23 2.13 -14.16
N PHE A 171 19.65 2.09 -15.37
CA PHE A 171 19.98 1.08 -16.37
C PHE A 171 21.31 1.37 -17.04
N ASP A 172 22.07 0.31 -17.31
CA ASP A 172 23.11 0.36 -18.34
C ASP A 172 22.47 0.41 -19.75
N SER A 173 23.28 0.73 -20.75
CA SER A 173 22.80 0.92 -22.13
C SER A 173 22.25 -0.35 -22.77
N GLU A 174 22.77 -1.53 -22.40
CA GLU A 174 22.37 -2.81 -22.99
C GLU A 174 21.00 -3.23 -22.46
N ILE A 175 20.80 -3.15 -21.14
CA ILE A 175 19.53 -3.39 -20.47
C ILE A 175 18.48 -2.38 -20.95
N ALA A 176 18.83 -1.10 -21.02
CA ALA A 176 17.91 -0.07 -21.50
C ALA A 176 17.41 -0.37 -22.93
N ALA A 177 18.31 -0.76 -23.84
CA ALA A 177 17.96 -1.12 -25.21
C ALA A 177 17.10 -2.40 -25.28
N MET A 178 17.45 -3.43 -24.51
CA MET A 178 16.68 -4.67 -24.44
C MET A 178 15.23 -4.41 -24.00
N ILE A 179 15.05 -3.60 -22.96
CA ILE A 179 13.72 -3.28 -22.43
C ILE A 179 12.97 -2.39 -23.43
N SER A 180 13.58 -1.34 -23.97
CA SER A 180 12.89 -0.40 -24.86
C SER A 180 12.42 -1.05 -26.17
N ASP A 181 13.10 -2.09 -26.64
CA ASP A 181 12.68 -2.86 -27.82
C ASP A 181 11.57 -3.90 -27.55
N GLU A 182 11.30 -4.26 -26.29
CA GLU A 182 10.32 -5.30 -25.92
C GLU A 182 9.01 -4.75 -25.32
N ILE A 183 9.03 -3.63 -24.61
CA ILE A 183 7.89 -3.18 -23.78
C ILE A 183 6.71 -2.60 -24.58
N ASP A 184 5.50 -3.07 -24.26
CA ASP A 184 4.22 -2.52 -24.73
C ASP A 184 3.62 -1.52 -23.74
N VAL A 185 3.79 -1.72 -22.43
CA VAL A 185 3.17 -0.86 -21.40
C VAL A 185 4.14 -0.57 -20.27
N ILE A 186 4.27 0.70 -19.88
CA ILE A 186 5.04 1.11 -18.70
C ILE A 186 4.06 1.50 -17.59
N ILE A 187 4.26 0.95 -16.39
CA ILE A 187 3.43 1.19 -15.20
C ILE A 187 4.30 1.79 -14.10
N GLY A 188 4.16 3.09 -13.90
CA GLY A 188 4.82 3.87 -12.86
C GLY A 188 4.10 3.76 -11.52
N CYS A 189 4.45 2.78 -10.69
CA CYS A 189 3.96 2.64 -9.31
C CYS A 189 5.01 3.01 -8.24
N GLY A 190 6.29 3.16 -8.63
CA GLY A 190 7.36 3.58 -7.73
C GLY A 190 7.12 4.98 -7.16
N GLY A 191 7.26 5.11 -5.84
CA GLY A 191 7.05 6.37 -5.15
C GLY A 191 7.42 6.29 -3.67
N ARG A 192 7.61 7.46 -3.04
CA ARG A 192 7.69 7.60 -1.59
C ARG A 192 6.34 8.08 -1.07
N THR A 193 5.76 7.38 -0.11
CA THR A 193 4.39 7.61 0.38
C THR A 193 4.34 8.12 1.82
N THR A 194 5.49 8.48 2.40
CA THR A 194 5.58 9.09 3.73
C THR A 194 5.11 10.53 3.66
N PHE A 195 4.14 10.92 4.50
CA PHE A 195 3.57 12.27 4.45
C PHE A 195 4.60 13.34 4.84
N ASP A 196 5.41 13.09 5.86
CA ASP A 196 6.48 13.96 6.35
C ASP A 196 7.87 13.49 5.86
N ASP A 197 7.99 13.11 4.58
CA ASP A 197 9.28 12.63 4.05
C ASP A 197 10.32 13.75 3.92
N ARG A 198 11.59 13.35 3.79
CA ARG A 198 12.68 14.26 3.46
C ARG A 198 12.43 14.92 2.10
N ASN A 199 12.48 16.25 2.04
CA ASN A 199 12.14 17.03 0.85
C ASN A 199 12.94 16.60 -0.40
N ASP A 200 14.26 16.48 -0.27
CA ASP A 200 15.17 16.08 -1.35
C ASP A 200 14.83 14.71 -1.94
N LEU A 201 14.57 13.73 -1.08
CA LEU A 201 14.24 12.38 -1.52
C LEU A 201 12.84 12.30 -2.14
N ALA A 202 11.87 13.03 -1.57
CA ALA A 202 10.51 13.08 -2.08
C ALA A 202 10.45 13.72 -3.47
N LEU A 203 11.11 14.88 -3.65
CA LEU A 203 11.21 15.55 -4.96
C LEU A 203 11.89 14.65 -5.99
N ASN A 204 13.03 14.04 -5.64
CA ASN A 204 13.78 13.22 -6.57
C ASN A 204 13.00 11.99 -7.06
N VAL A 205 12.21 11.37 -6.18
CA VAL A 205 11.44 10.16 -6.53
C VAL A 205 10.06 10.48 -7.10
N ASN A 206 9.26 11.32 -6.43
CA ASN A 206 7.86 11.53 -6.78
C ASN A 206 7.67 12.59 -7.87
N ALA A 207 8.52 13.62 -7.91
CA ALA A 207 8.44 14.65 -8.95
C ALA A 207 9.29 14.27 -10.17
N LEU A 208 10.60 14.06 -9.99
CA LEU A 208 11.48 13.78 -11.13
C LEU A 208 11.38 12.34 -11.65
N GLY A 209 11.13 11.37 -10.78
CA GLY A 209 11.04 9.96 -11.16
C GLY A 209 10.05 9.69 -12.30
N PRO A 210 8.81 10.21 -12.25
CA PRO A 210 7.87 10.11 -13.36
C PRO A 210 8.40 10.70 -14.67
N GLY A 211 9.10 11.84 -14.62
CA GLY A 211 9.74 12.44 -15.80
C GLY A 211 10.85 11.59 -16.40
N ARG A 212 11.68 10.96 -15.56
CA ARG A 212 12.73 10.02 -16.03
C ARG A 212 12.14 8.78 -16.67
N LEU A 213 11.09 8.22 -16.05
CA LEU A 213 10.38 7.05 -16.58
C LEU A 213 9.68 7.39 -17.91
N LEU A 214 9.09 8.58 -18.01
CA LEU A 214 8.48 9.08 -19.25
C LEU A 214 9.50 9.37 -20.35
N ARG A 215 10.70 9.84 -20.00
CA ARG A 215 11.80 9.99 -20.96
C ARG A 215 12.20 8.63 -21.54
N PHE A 216 12.41 7.62 -20.71
CA PHE A 216 12.66 6.25 -21.16
C PHE A 216 11.51 5.69 -22.02
N ALA A 217 10.27 6.02 -21.65
CA ALA A 217 9.08 5.62 -22.41
C ALA A 217 9.08 6.13 -23.86
N LYS A 218 9.65 7.31 -24.12
CA LYS A 218 9.76 7.87 -25.48
C LYS A 218 10.73 7.09 -26.36
N ASP A 219 11.68 6.38 -25.77
CA ASP A 219 12.64 5.54 -26.49
C ASP A 219 12.04 4.17 -26.84
N CYS A 220 10.87 3.81 -26.28
CA CYS A 220 10.21 2.52 -26.46
C CYS A 220 9.33 2.51 -27.71
N LYS A 221 9.81 1.87 -28.79
CA LYS A 221 9.13 1.89 -30.12
C LYS A 221 7.79 1.14 -30.16
N LYS A 222 7.63 0.13 -29.31
CA LYS A 222 6.40 -0.70 -29.24
C LYS A 222 5.37 -0.16 -28.25
N LEU A 223 5.73 0.88 -27.50
CA LEU A 223 4.93 1.37 -26.39
C LEU A 223 3.52 1.77 -26.87
N LYS A 224 2.53 1.18 -26.21
CA LYS A 224 1.10 1.42 -26.40
C LYS A 224 0.57 2.41 -25.37
N LEU A 225 1.10 2.37 -24.16
CA LEU A 225 0.58 3.16 -23.05
C LEU A 225 1.64 3.40 -21.97
N PHE A 226 1.69 4.64 -21.48
CA PHE A 226 2.36 4.98 -20.23
C PHE A 226 1.32 5.21 -19.13
N LEU A 227 1.38 4.44 -18.06
CA LEU A 227 0.47 4.57 -16.91
C LEU A 227 1.21 5.04 -15.67
N HIS A 228 0.65 6.00 -14.94
CA HIS A 228 1.22 6.52 -13.70
C HIS A 228 0.21 6.51 -12.54
N TYR A 229 0.66 6.03 -11.38
CA TYR A 229 -0.10 6.17 -10.14
C TYR A 229 0.26 7.46 -9.41
N SER A 230 -0.73 8.34 -9.29
CA SER A 230 -0.69 9.51 -8.43
C SER A 230 -1.56 9.29 -7.18
N THR A 231 -2.23 10.32 -6.66
CA THR A 231 -3.16 10.26 -5.52
C THR A 231 -4.30 11.25 -5.75
N GLY A 232 -5.53 10.88 -5.35
CA GLY A 232 -6.70 11.76 -5.43
C GLY A 232 -6.45 13.11 -4.78
N LYS A 233 -5.70 13.12 -3.67
CA LYS A 233 -5.41 14.34 -2.90
C LYS A 233 -4.40 15.29 -3.54
N SER A 234 -3.76 14.95 -4.67
CA SER A 234 -2.84 15.87 -5.36
C SER A 234 -3.51 17.17 -5.81
N LEU A 235 -4.83 17.17 -6.00
CA LEU A 235 -5.63 18.33 -6.43
C LEU A 235 -6.30 19.08 -5.25
N TYR A 236 -6.18 18.57 -4.02
CA TYR A 236 -6.79 19.20 -2.84
C TYR A 236 -5.79 20.18 -2.23
N LEU A 237 -6.11 21.47 -2.32
CA LEU A 237 -5.34 22.54 -1.71
C LEU A 237 -6.11 23.03 -0.48
N CYS A 238 -5.41 23.11 0.65
CA CYS A 238 -5.95 23.66 1.88
C CYS A 238 -5.93 25.18 1.86
N GLU A 239 -6.93 25.79 2.50
CA GLU A 239 -6.92 27.20 2.83
C GLU A 239 -5.80 27.47 3.86
N ILE A 240 -4.80 28.28 3.49
CA ILE A 240 -3.74 28.71 4.40
C ILE A 240 -4.16 30.03 5.04
N VAL A 241 -4.54 30.01 6.32
CA VAL A 241 -4.71 31.24 7.10
C VAL A 241 -3.37 31.61 7.73
N TYR A 242 -2.65 32.56 7.12
CA TYR A 242 -1.49 33.18 7.77
C TYR A 242 -1.96 34.10 8.90
N VAL A 243 -1.74 33.71 10.16
CA VAL A 243 -1.82 34.64 11.30
C VAL A 243 -0.41 35.13 11.61
N THR A 244 0.00 36.27 11.03
CA THR A 244 1.28 36.90 11.39
C THR A 244 1.13 37.68 12.72
N LYS A 245 1.87 37.26 13.74
CA LYS A 245 2.10 38.04 14.97
C LYS A 245 3.15 39.14 14.72
N SER A 246 2.87 40.14 13.91
CA SER A 246 3.58 41.44 13.98
C SER A 246 2.81 42.51 13.24
N PHE A 247 2.66 43.66 13.88
CA PHE A 247 1.98 44.83 13.36
C PHE A 247 2.58 45.32 12.03
N GLN A 248 1.66 45.82 11.20
CA GLN A 248 1.82 46.89 10.20
C GLN A 248 2.06 46.47 8.73
N THR A 249 0.97 46.60 7.97
CA THR A 249 0.82 46.53 6.50
C THR A 249 1.08 45.15 5.86
N CYS A 250 0.05 44.31 5.93
CA CYS A 250 -0.04 43.05 5.20
C CYS A 250 -0.78 43.30 3.87
N PHE A 251 -0.08 43.21 2.74
CA PHE A 251 -0.75 42.93 1.48
C PHE A 251 -1.25 41.48 1.56
N VAL A 252 -2.55 41.33 1.83
CA VAL A 252 -3.24 40.05 1.70
C VAL A 252 -3.35 39.75 0.21
N SER A 253 -2.34 39.07 -0.36
CA SER A 253 -2.57 38.34 -1.59
C SER A 253 -3.41 37.12 -1.23
N LEU A 254 -4.70 37.23 -1.54
CA LEU A 254 -5.71 36.20 -1.36
C LEU A 254 -5.41 35.05 -2.33
N LEU A 255 -4.48 34.15 -2.02
CA LEU A 255 -4.37 32.86 -2.70
C LEU A 255 -5.48 31.94 -2.16
N ILE A 256 -6.71 32.22 -2.60
CA ILE A 256 -7.80 31.23 -2.58
C ILE A 256 -7.37 30.16 -3.57
N ALA A 257 -6.86 29.04 -3.07
CA ALA A 257 -6.53 27.90 -3.91
C ALA A 257 -7.69 26.89 -3.94
N TYR A 258 -8.85 27.35 -4.40
CA TYR A 258 -9.75 26.47 -5.14
C TYR A 258 -9.16 26.35 -6.54
N VAL A 259 -8.78 25.14 -6.97
CA VAL A 259 -8.38 24.88 -8.36
C VAL A 259 -9.48 25.21 -9.39
N THR A 260 -10.67 25.67 -8.99
CA THR A 260 -11.75 25.90 -9.96
C THR A 260 -12.58 27.18 -9.77
N GLY A 261 -12.30 28.05 -8.80
CA GLY A 261 -13.14 29.24 -8.61
C GLY A 261 -14.64 28.92 -8.46
N LYS A 262 -14.98 27.70 -8.04
CA LYS A 262 -16.35 27.24 -7.77
C LYS A 262 -16.41 26.72 -6.35
N LYS A 263 -17.37 27.28 -5.59
CA LYS A 263 -17.81 26.92 -4.23
C LYS A 263 -18.32 25.47 -4.08
N GLU A 264 -17.94 24.55 -4.95
CA GLU A 264 -18.39 23.17 -4.89
C GLU A 264 -17.31 22.34 -4.20
N ASP A 265 -17.68 21.58 -3.16
CA ASP A 265 -16.84 20.62 -2.42
C ASP A 265 -16.35 19.43 -3.30
N LYS A 266 -16.22 19.64 -4.62
CA LYS A 266 -15.98 18.66 -5.67
C LYS A 266 -14.58 18.82 -6.27
N VAL A 267 -13.79 17.77 -6.23
CA VAL A 267 -12.44 17.70 -6.82
C VAL A 267 -12.50 17.02 -8.20
N PRO A 268 -12.29 17.74 -9.32
CA PRO A 268 -12.53 17.20 -10.66
C PRO A 268 -11.43 16.26 -11.18
N GLU A 269 -11.73 15.47 -12.21
CA GLU A 269 -10.75 14.66 -12.95
C GLU A 269 -9.97 15.50 -13.97
N THR A 270 -9.21 16.48 -13.47
CA THR A 270 -8.39 17.37 -14.31
C THR A 270 -6.90 17.15 -14.10
N THR A 271 -6.15 17.31 -15.19
CA THR A 271 -4.69 17.20 -15.22
C THR A 271 -4.06 18.35 -14.47
N LEU A 272 -3.01 18.10 -13.69
CA LEU A 272 -2.26 19.14 -13.00
C LEU A 272 -1.24 19.81 -13.93
N SER A 273 -1.24 21.14 -13.98
CA SER A 273 -0.33 21.96 -14.77
C SER A 273 0.03 23.26 -14.05
N ILE A 274 1.33 23.53 -13.97
CA ILE A 274 1.87 24.79 -13.41
C ILE A 274 1.51 25.95 -14.33
N GLY A 275 0.98 27.03 -13.75
CA GLY A 275 0.42 28.17 -14.47
C GLY A 275 -0.98 27.93 -15.05
N GLY A 276 -1.50 26.71 -14.95
CA GLY A 276 -2.90 26.37 -15.24
C GLY A 276 -3.70 26.30 -13.95
N ASN A 277 -3.80 25.10 -13.37
CA ASN A 277 -4.47 24.89 -12.08
C ASN A 277 -3.53 24.92 -10.87
N ILE A 278 -2.22 24.77 -11.08
CA ILE A 278 -1.22 25.04 -10.04
C ILE A 278 -0.73 26.48 -10.23
N THR A 279 -0.46 27.19 -9.13
CA THR A 279 0.12 28.54 -9.17
C THR A 279 1.36 28.60 -10.07
N SER A 280 1.47 29.66 -10.88
CA SER A 280 2.64 29.93 -11.72
C SER A 280 3.91 30.19 -10.90
N ASP A 281 3.77 30.50 -9.61
CA ASP A 281 4.89 30.77 -8.71
C ASP A 281 5.65 29.49 -8.32
N LEU A 282 5.08 28.31 -8.58
CA LEU A 282 5.76 27.05 -8.33
C LEU A 282 6.75 26.74 -9.45
N ASN A 283 8.04 26.82 -9.14
CA ASN A 283 9.10 26.42 -10.06
C ASN A 283 9.82 25.16 -9.55
N ILE A 284 9.67 24.05 -10.27
CA ILE A 284 10.24 22.75 -9.86
C ILE A 284 11.77 22.79 -9.79
N GLU A 285 12.44 23.49 -10.72
CA GLU A 285 13.90 23.61 -10.72
C GLU A 285 14.40 24.39 -9.50
N PHE A 286 13.67 25.44 -9.11
CA PHE A 286 13.93 26.18 -7.88
C PHE A 286 13.78 25.30 -6.63
N GLU A 287 12.69 24.52 -6.54
CA GLU A 287 12.47 23.59 -5.41
C GLU A 287 13.59 22.55 -5.30
N LEU A 288 14.07 22.02 -6.43
CA LEU A 288 15.19 21.09 -6.47
C LEU A 288 16.49 21.73 -6.02
N LYS A 289 16.77 22.96 -6.48
CA LYS A 289 17.95 23.71 -6.07
C LYS A 289 17.93 23.98 -4.57
N LEU A 290 16.78 24.43 -4.04
CA LEU A 290 16.57 24.66 -2.62
C LEU A 290 16.79 23.39 -1.80
N ALA A 291 16.24 22.25 -2.24
CA ALA A 291 16.44 20.97 -1.56
C ALA A 291 17.91 20.53 -1.60
N SER A 292 18.60 20.70 -2.73
CA SER A 292 20.03 20.38 -2.83
C SER A 292 20.89 21.28 -1.96
N GLU A 293 20.57 22.57 -1.83
CA GLU A 293 21.28 23.49 -0.95
C GLU A 293 21.04 23.14 0.52
N ALA A 294 19.80 22.81 0.89
CA ALA A 294 19.45 22.37 2.25
C ALA A 294 20.23 21.12 2.69
N VAL A 295 20.38 20.13 1.80
CA VAL A 295 21.20 18.92 2.07
C VAL A 295 22.67 19.28 2.33
N ARG A 296 23.20 20.31 1.65
CA ARG A 296 24.58 20.78 1.88
C ARG A 296 24.73 21.62 3.15
N MET A 297 23.67 22.27 3.60
CA MET A 297 23.69 23.14 4.78
C MET A 297 23.48 22.36 6.08
N PHE A 298 22.66 21.31 6.05
CA PHE A 298 22.33 20.53 7.23
C PHE A 298 23.28 19.35 7.39
N HIS A 299 23.85 19.22 8.59
CA HIS A 299 24.78 18.15 8.93
C HIS A 299 24.47 17.57 10.32
N GLY A 300 24.90 16.33 10.56
CA GLY A 300 24.78 15.69 11.86
C GLY A 300 23.38 15.15 12.17
N SER A 301 23.08 14.96 13.46
CA SER A 301 21.88 14.25 13.92
C SER A 301 20.55 14.91 13.56
N GLU A 302 20.54 16.22 13.27
CA GLU A 302 19.32 16.98 12.97
C GLU A 302 19.02 17.09 11.46
N GLU A 303 19.90 16.61 10.58
CA GLU A 303 19.73 16.75 9.11
C GLU A 303 18.38 16.22 8.63
N ILE A 304 18.05 14.98 9.00
CA ILE A 304 16.81 14.32 8.56
C ILE A 304 15.60 15.12 9.00
N LYS A 305 15.58 15.58 10.25
CA LYS A 305 14.45 16.33 10.81
C LYS A 305 14.24 17.66 10.09
N LYS A 306 15.31 18.43 9.87
CA LYS A 306 15.22 19.71 9.16
C LYS A 306 14.78 19.56 7.70
N LEU A 307 15.22 18.50 7.02
CA LEU A 307 14.79 18.22 5.64
C LEU A 307 13.33 17.77 5.54
N LYS A 308 12.79 17.13 6.59
CA LYS A 308 11.35 16.83 6.70
C LYS A 308 10.54 18.10 6.97
N GLU A 309 11.00 18.93 7.92
CA GLU A 309 10.39 20.23 8.23
C GLU A 309 10.33 21.12 6.98
N LEU A 310 11.44 21.22 6.24
CA LEU A 310 11.48 21.94 4.97
C LEU A 310 10.42 21.42 3.98
N GLY A 311 10.30 20.11 3.80
CA GLY A 311 9.32 19.54 2.86
C GLY A 311 7.88 19.91 3.22
N MET A 312 7.54 19.86 4.51
CA MET A 312 6.24 20.27 5.01
C MET A 312 6.00 21.78 4.83
N GLU A 313 6.99 22.61 5.12
CA GLU A 313 6.92 24.06 4.91
C GLU A 313 6.74 24.41 3.43
N ARG A 314 7.46 23.75 2.52
CA ARG A 314 7.29 23.94 1.07
C ARG A 314 5.89 23.54 0.62
N ALA A 315 5.42 22.36 1.02
CA ALA A 315 4.08 21.89 0.67
C ALA A 315 3.01 22.90 1.13
N GLN A 316 3.09 23.31 2.40
CA GLN A 316 2.15 24.26 3.00
C GLN A 316 2.22 25.63 2.34
N GLN A 317 3.40 26.14 1.96
CA GLN A 317 3.52 27.42 1.26
C GLN A 317 2.70 27.46 -0.04
N TYR A 318 2.60 26.33 -0.74
CA TYR A 318 1.87 26.25 -2.00
C TYR A 318 0.45 25.65 -1.85
N GLY A 319 -0.02 25.43 -0.61
CA GLY A 319 -1.39 24.98 -0.31
C GLY A 319 -1.56 23.48 -0.18
N TRP A 320 -0.51 22.67 -0.31
CA TRP A 320 -0.58 21.23 -0.07
C TRP A 320 -0.42 20.88 1.41
N GLU A 321 -1.11 19.83 1.86
CA GLU A 321 -1.13 19.53 3.29
C GLU A 321 0.15 18.85 3.79
N ASN A 322 0.86 18.16 2.89
CA ASN A 322 2.06 17.41 3.21
C ASN A 322 2.99 17.23 1.99
N THR A 323 4.25 16.87 2.26
CA THR A 323 5.29 16.67 1.23
C THR A 323 4.89 15.63 0.18
N TYR A 324 4.15 14.59 0.57
CA TYR A 324 3.74 13.52 -0.34
C TYR A 324 2.76 14.01 -1.41
N THR A 325 1.66 14.66 -1.04
CA THR A 325 0.67 15.17 -2.01
C THR A 325 1.26 16.26 -2.90
N PHE A 326 2.10 17.12 -2.33
CA PHE A 326 2.84 18.15 -3.06
C PHE A 326 3.75 17.59 -4.15
N THR A 327 4.61 16.62 -3.80
CA THR A 327 5.56 16.06 -4.76
C THR A 327 4.90 15.15 -5.80
N LYS A 328 3.77 14.52 -5.48
CA LYS A 328 2.94 13.81 -6.46
C LYS A 328 2.29 14.76 -7.47
N ALA A 329 1.78 15.91 -7.02
CA ALA A 329 1.24 16.93 -7.90
C ALA A 329 2.29 17.46 -8.89
N MET A 330 3.54 17.66 -8.43
CA MET A 330 4.65 18.02 -9.32
C MET A 330 4.95 16.94 -10.36
N GLY A 331 4.95 15.67 -9.95
CA GLY A 331 5.16 14.55 -10.87
C GLY A 331 4.12 14.49 -11.99
N GLU A 332 2.85 14.76 -11.65
CA GLU A 332 1.79 14.88 -12.65
C GLU A 332 2.00 16.06 -13.61
N SER A 333 2.40 17.22 -13.09
CA SER A 333 2.71 18.41 -13.91
C SER A 333 3.88 18.16 -14.88
N ILE A 334 4.89 17.42 -14.44
CA ILE A 334 6.00 16.99 -15.30
C ILE A 334 5.48 16.06 -16.40
N ILE A 335 4.63 15.07 -16.09
CA ILE A 335 4.03 14.20 -17.10
C ILE A 335 3.22 15.02 -18.10
N HIS A 336 2.36 15.91 -17.62
CA HIS A 336 1.50 16.75 -18.45
C HIS A 336 2.31 17.59 -19.44
N SER A 337 3.37 18.24 -18.96
CA SER A 337 4.22 19.11 -19.79
C SER A 337 5.18 18.36 -20.72
N GLN A 338 5.62 17.15 -20.34
CA GLN A 338 6.68 16.45 -21.07
C GLN A 338 6.19 15.26 -21.89
N ARG A 339 4.95 14.79 -21.80
CA ARG A 339 4.49 13.57 -22.50
C ARG A 339 4.65 13.59 -24.03
N GLY A 340 4.58 14.75 -24.67
CA GLY A 340 4.50 14.84 -26.13
C GLY A 340 3.28 14.07 -26.63
N ASP A 341 3.46 13.23 -27.66
CA ASP A 341 2.37 12.45 -28.26
C ASP A 341 2.15 11.07 -27.60
N LEU A 342 2.81 10.79 -26.47
CA LEU A 342 2.60 9.53 -25.77
C LEU A 342 1.17 9.44 -25.20
N PRO A 343 0.46 8.31 -25.43
CA PRO A 343 -0.76 7.98 -24.69
C PRO A 343 -0.43 7.79 -23.21
N VAL A 344 -1.12 8.53 -22.34
CA VAL A 344 -0.89 8.51 -20.90
C VAL A 344 -2.19 8.30 -20.13
N VAL A 345 -2.15 7.41 -19.15
CA VAL A 345 -3.19 7.26 -18.12
C VAL A 345 -2.62 7.60 -16.75
N ILE A 346 -3.32 8.45 -16.00
CA ILE A 346 -3.04 8.73 -14.59
C ILE A 346 -4.16 8.13 -13.75
N ILE A 347 -3.80 7.25 -12.82
CA ILE A 347 -4.73 6.72 -11.80
C ILE A 347 -4.49 7.47 -10.49
N ARG A 348 -5.54 8.09 -9.95
CA ARG A 348 -5.55 8.81 -8.68
C ARG A 348 -6.44 8.05 -7.67
N PRO A 349 -5.89 7.06 -6.95
CA PRO A 349 -6.65 6.38 -5.90
C PRO A 349 -6.79 7.26 -4.65
N SER A 350 -7.80 6.99 -3.83
CA SER A 350 -7.87 7.47 -2.44
C SER A 350 -7.02 6.61 -1.49
N ILE A 351 -7.32 6.58 -0.18
CA ILE A 351 -6.55 5.81 0.80
C ILE A 351 -6.72 4.31 0.49
N ILE A 352 -5.70 3.70 -0.12
CA ILE A 352 -5.76 2.30 -0.52
C ILE A 352 -5.64 1.40 0.70
N GLU A 353 -6.63 0.53 0.87
CA GLU A 353 -6.73 -0.40 2.00
C GLU A 353 -6.78 -1.84 1.51
N SER A 354 -6.99 -2.78 2.43
CA SER A 354 -6.96 -4.22 2.12
C SER A 354 -7.87 -4.61 0.95
N SER A 355 -7.62 -5.75 0.33
CA SER A 355 -8.50 -6.25 -0.73
C SER A 355 -9.93 -6.48 -0.21
N TYR A 356 -10.91 -6.14 -1.05
CA TYR A 356 -12.32 -6.41 -0.79
C TYR A 356 -12.66 -7.88 -1.07
N LYS A 357 -12.24 -8.38 -2.23
CA LYS A 357 -12.50 -9.75 -2.70
C LYS A 357 -11.25 -10.46 -3.18
N GLU A 358 -10.39 -9.81 -3.95
CA GLU A 358 -9.34 -10.48 -4.73
C GLU A 358 -7.90 -10.11 -4.31
N PRO A 359 -6.93 -11.04 -4.42
CA PRO A 359 -7.10 -12.47 -4.69
C PRO A 359 -7.78 -13.24 -3.55
N PHE A 360 -7.82 -12.64 -2.36
CA PHE A 360 -8.68 -13.07 -1.27
C PHE A 360 -8.99 -11.86 -0.38
N PRO A 361 -10.13 -11.85 0.33
CA PRO A 361 -10.53 -10.72 1.17
C PRO A 361 -9.52 -10.41 2.28
N GLY A 362 -9.28 -9.12 2.53
CA GLY A 362 -8.50 -8.66 3.67
C GLY A 362 -6.99 -8.87 3.52
N TRP A 363 -6.47 -9.05 2.31
CA TRP A 363 -5.02 -9.06 2.08
C TRP A 363 -4.47 -7.64 2.20
N LEU A 364 -3.38 -7.49 2.95
CA LEU A 364 -2.74 -6.21 3.25
C LEU A 364 -1.23 -6.43 3.43
N GLN A 365 -0.41 -5.48 2.98
CA GLN A 365 1.04 -5.52 3.18
C GLN A 365 1.49 -4.54 4.28
N GLY A 366 1.65 -5.08 5.49
CA GLY A 366 2.14 -4.31 6.65
C GLY A 366 1.08 -3.39 7.26
N ILE A 367 1.46 -2.74 8.37
CA ILE A 367 0.61 -1.77 9.08
C ILE A 367 0.85 -0.39 8.46
N ARG A 368 -0.16 0.16 7.77
CA ARG A 368 -0.08 1.41 7.01
C ARG A 368 -1.46 2.08 6.97
N MET A 369 -1.54 3.29 6.42
CA MET A 369 -2.80 3.98 6.09
C MET A 369 -3.69 4.20 7.32
N SER A 370 -4.90 3.62 7.41
CA SER A 370 -5.76 3.75 8.60
C SER A 370 -5.31 2.90 9.79
N ALA A 371 -4.53 1.84 9.57
CA ALA A 371 -4.20 0.87 10.62
C ALA A 371 -3.48 1.49 11.84
N PRO A 372 -2.50 2.41 11.71
CA PRO A 372 -1.91 3.08 12.87
C PRO A 372 -2.94 3.81 13.74
N LEU A 373 -3.95 4.45 13.13
CA LEU A 373 -5.00 5.17 13.85
C LEU A 373 -5.86 4.20 14.68
N ILE A 374 -6.30 3.11 14.04
CA ILE A 374 -7.12 2.06 14.66
C ILE A 374 -6.35 1.36 15.78
N LEU A 375 -5.08 1.02 15.55
CA LEU A 375 -4.24 0.33 16.53
C LEU A 375 -3.84 1.22 17.71
N ALA A 376 -3.62 2.52 17.48
CA ALA A 376 -3.33 3.47 18.55
C ALA A 376 -4.50 3.54 19.56
N TYR A 377 -5.74 3.52 19.07
CA TYR A 377 -6.92 3.39 19.91
C TYR A 377 -6.98 2.01 20.60
N GLY A 378 -6.85 0.91 19.83
CA GLY A 378 -7.07 -0.45 20.32
C GLY A 378 -6.02 -0.98 21.31
N LYS A 379 -4.73 -0.67 21.14
CA LYS A 379 -3.64 -1.22 21.98
C LYS A 379 -3.49 -0.54 23.32
N ASP A 380 -3.70 0.77 23.32
CA ASP A 380 -3.35 1.66 24.41
C ASP A 380 -4.59 2.21 25.14
N HIS A 381 -5.77 1.84 24.66
CA HIS A 381 -7.13 2.21 25.09
C HIS A 381 -7.25 3.70 25.38
N ILE A 382 -6.78 4.54 24.45
CA ILE A 382 -6.91 6.00 24.55
C ILE A 382 -8.16 6.39 23.75
N PRO A 383 -9.31 6.66 24.39
CA PRO A 383 -10.58 6.87 23.70
C PRO A 383 -10.74 8.33 23.23
N HIS A 384 -9.69 8.89 22.66
CA HIS A 384 -9.64 10.26 22.18
C HIS A 384 -9.11 10.26 20.76
N LEU A 385 -9.78 10.99 19.88
CA LEU A 385 -9.39 11.13 18.49
C LEU A 385 -9.55 12.60 18.07
N LEU A 386 -8.53 13.14 17.42
CA LEU A 386 -8.67 14.41 16.69
C LEU A 386 -9.52 14.15 15.43
N GLY A 387 -10.46 15.02 15.11
CA GLY A 387 -11.24 14.91 13.87
C GLY A 387 -12.70 15.27 14.05
N ASP A 388 -13.41 15.26 12.94
CA ASP A 388 -14.86 15.42 12.90
C ASP A 388 -15.49 14.07 12.54
N TYR A 389 -16.46 13.64 13.36
CA TYR A 389 -17.23 12.43 13.15
C TYR A 389 -17.86 12.39 11.73
N GLN A 390 -18.30 13.55 11.25
CA GLN A 390 -18.98 13.70 9.95
C GLN A 390 -18.01 13.83 8.77
N SER A 391 -16.69 13.90 8.98
CA SER A 391 -15.75 13.95 7.87
C SER A 391 -15.75 12.67 7.05
N TYR A 392 -15.52 12.81 5.75
CA TYR A 392 -15.37 11.69 4.84
C TYR A 392 -14.05 10.96 5.13
N TRP A 393 -14.14 9.64 5.26
CA TRP A 393 -12.97 8.76 5.26
C TRP A 393 -12.84 8.08 3.90
N ASP A 394 -12.23 8.78 2.95
CA ASP A 394 -12.12 8.27 1.58
C ASP A 394 -11.08 7.14 1.48
N MET A 395 -11.55 5.91 1.60
CA MET A 395 -10.75 4.71 1.47
C MET A 395 -11.23 3.84 0.30
N ILE A 396 -10.31 3.14 -0.35
CA ILE A 396 -10.60 2.31 -1.51
C ILE A 396 -9.90 0.94 -1.36
N PRO A 397 -10.60 -0.19 -1.59
CA PRO A 397 -9.95 -1.49 -1.62
C PRO A 397 -8.93 -1.62 -2.76
N VAL A 398 -7.76 -2.20 -2.49
CA VAL A 398 -6.66 -2.31 -3.46
C VAL A 398 -7.03 -3.06 -4.75
N ASP A 399 -7.89 -4.07 -4.65
CA ASP A 399 -8.35 -4.85 -5.80
C ASP A 399 -9.25 -4.05 -6.74
N MET A 400 -10.06 -3.13 -6.21
CA MET A 400 -10.82 -2.19 -7.03
C MET A 400 -9.92 -1.21 -7.78
N VAL A 401 -8.85 -0.72 -7.14
CA VAL A 401 -7.84 0.15 -7.80
C VAL A 401 -7.14 -0.60 -8.93
N VAL A 402 -6.74 -1.85 -8.70
CA VAL A 402 -6.10 -2.70 -9.71
C VAL A 402 -7.03 -2.98 -10.88
N ASN A 403 -8.30 -3.31 -10.60
CA ASN A 403 -9.28 -3.57 -11.63
C ASN A 403 -9.57 -2.33 -12.50
N ALA A 404 -9.73 -1.16 -11.88
CA ALA A 404 -9.88 0.11 -12.59
C ALA A 404 -8.65 0.43 -13.46
N THR A 405 -7.45 0.16 -12.95
CA THR A 405 -6.19 0.34 -13.69
C THR A 405 -6.15 -0.54 -14.93
N ILE A 406 -6.48 -1.83 -14.80
CA ILE A 406 -6.48 -2.78 -15.92
C ILE A 406 -7.53 -2.40 -16.97
N ALA A 407 -8.72 -1.97 -16.55
CA ALA A 407 -9.76 -1.47 -17.45
C ALA A 407 -9.30 -0.21 -18.21
N ALA A 408 -8.73 0.76 -17.51
CA ALA A 408 -8.17 1.96 -18.12
C ALA A 408 -7.03 1.64 -19.11
N MET A 409 -6.19 0.66 -18.78
CA MET A 409 -5.12 0.19 -19.67
C MET A 409 -5.67 -0.38 -20.97
N ALA A 410 -6.71 -1.22 -20.90
CA ALA A 410 -7.33 -1.81 -22.08
C ALA A 410 -8.00 -0.76 -22.97
N LYS A 411 -8.72 0.19 -22.36
CA LYS A 411 -9.39 1.28 -23.07
C LYS A 411 -8.41 2.16 -23.85
N HIS A 412 -7.28 2.51 -23.22
CA HIS A 412 -6.36 3.53 -23.74
C HIS A 412 -5.10 2.99 -24.40
N GLY A 413 -4.80 1.72 -24.21
CA GLY A 413 -3.67 1.06 -24.87
C GLY A 413 -3.97 0.60 -26.30
N CYS A 414 -5.22 0.75 -26.76
CA CYS A 414 -5.63 0.45 -28.13
C CYS A 414 -5.65 1.74 -28.97
N GLY A 415 -5.13 1.68 -30.20
CA GLY A 415 -5.27 2.78 -31.18
C GLY A 415 -4.23 3.90 -31.13
N ASN A 416 -3.28 3.89 -30.18
CA ASN A 416 -2.19 4.88 -30.06
C ASN A 416 -2.70 6.34 -30.09
N VAL A 417 -3.82 6.62 -29.41
CA VAL A 417 -4.37 7.98 -29.33
C VAL A 417 -3.50 8.82 -28.38
N PRO A 418 -2.96 9.98 -28.80
CA PRO A 418 -2.01 10.78 -28.02
C PRO A 418 -2.71 11.60 -26.92
N GLU A 419 -3.52 10.95 -26.10
CA GLU A 419 -4.31 11.56 -25.03
C GLU A 419 -3.74 11.33 -23.64
N LEU A 420 -4.07 12.26 -22.73
CA LEU A 420 -3.80 12.16 -21.31
C LEU A 420 -5.13 12.00 -20.58
N LYS A 421 -5.38 10.81 -20.03
CA LYS A 421 -6.63 10.48 -19.32
C LYS A 421 -6.37 10.28 -17.85
N LEU A 422 -7.34 10.73 -17.04
CA LEU A 422 -7.25 10.71 -15.59
C LEU A 422 -8.46 10.03 -14.98
N TYR A 423 -8.20 9.19 -13.99
CA TYR A 423 -9.20 8.42 -13.27
C TYR A 423 -9.04 8.62 -11.77
N ASN A 424 -10.01 9.26 -11.15
CA ASN A 424 -10.12 9.28 -9.70
C ASN A 424 -10.80 7.98 -9.26
N VAL A 425 -10.06 7.11 -8.56
CA VAL A 425 -10.57 5.83 -8.05
C VAL A 425 -10.77 5.97 -6.55
N THR A 426 -11.93 6.52 -6.19
CA THR A 426 -12.26 7.00 -4.84
C THR A 426 -13.62 6.46 -4.40
N SER A 427 -13.97 6.69 -3.13
CA SER A 427 -15.22 6.21 -2.50
C SER A 427 -16.18 7.33 -2.06
N THR A 428 -15.83 8.59 -2.35
CA THR A 428 -16.59 9.75 -1.86
C THR A 428 -17.63 10.29 -2.84
N SER A 429 -17.57 9.87 -4.10
CA SER A 429 -18.38 10.38 -5.22
C SER A 429 -19.83 9.89 -5.27
N HIS A 430 -20.23 9.02 -4.33
CA HIS A 430 -21.46 8.23 -4.42
C HIS A 430 -22.31 8.33 -3.15
N PRO A 431 -23.60 7.92 -3.15
CA PRO A 431 -24.53 8.19 -2.04
C PRO A 431 -24.27 7.36 -0.77
N ASN A 432 -23.19 6.58 -0.72
CA ASN A 432 -22.83 5.73 0.42
C ASN A 432 -21.34 5.89 0.82
N PRO A 433 -20.85 7.10 1.07
CA PRO A 433 -19.45 7.31 1.45
C PRO A 433 -19.24 6.97 2.93
N LEU A 434 -18.09 6.38 3.27
CA LEU A 434 -17.76 6.08 4.67
C LEU A 434 -17.40 7.36 5.45
N ARG A 435 -17.97 7.54 6.64
CA ARG A 435 -17.59 8.60 7.58
C ARG A 435 -16.51 8.14 8.56
N LEU A 436 -15.70 9.08 9.04
CA LEU A 436 -14.68 8.80 10.06
C LEU A 436 -15.31 8.23 11.34
N GLY A 437 -16.45 8.79 11.77
CA GLY A 437 -17.21 8.28 12.90
C GLY A 437 -17.61 6.82 12.76
N GLU A 438 -18.15 6.45 11.60
CA GLU A 438 -18.58 5.08 11.30
C GLU A 438 -17.39 4.10 11.27
N LEU A 439 -16.27 4.49 10.68
CA LEU A 439 -15.04 3.69 10.70
C LEU A 439 -14.62 3.38 12.16
N MET A 440 -14.65 4.39 13.02
CA MET A 440 -14.28 4.25 14.43
C MET A 440 -15.27 3.39 15.21
N ASP A 441 -16.57 3.55 14.97
CA ASP A 441 -17.62 2.74 15.61
C ASP A 441 -17.53 1.26 15.20
N PHE A 442 -17.34 0.98 13.90
CA PHE A 442 -17.14 -0.38 13.40
C PHE A 442 -15.84 -0.99 13.94
N SER A 443 -14.78 -0.20 14.01
CA SER A 443 -13.50 -0.62 14.61
C SER A 443 -13.65 -0.96 16.08
N GLN A 444 -14.35 -0.12 16.84
CA GLN A 444 -14.63 -0.37 18.24
C GLN A 444 -15.45 -1.65 18.43
N GLN A 445 -16.53 -1.85 17.64
CA GLN A 445 -17.35 -3.05 17.72
C GLN A 445 -16.48 -4.30 17.55
N HIS A 446 -15.68 -4.34 16.50
CA HIS A 446 -14.80 -5.46 16.21
C HIS A 446 -13.75 -5.72 17.30
N LEU A 447 -13.14 -4.66 17.83
CA LEU A 447 -12.12 -4.74 18.87
C LEU A 447 -12.68 -5.17 20.23
N ARG A 448 -13.98 -4.97 20.49
CA ARG A 448 -14.66 -5.54 21.68
C ARG A 448 -14.88 -7.05 21.52
N ASP A 449 -15.35 -7.46 20.35
CA ASP A 449 -15.71 -8.86 20.06
C ASP A 449 -14.46 -9.75 19.92
N SER A 450 -13.38 -9.18 19.38
CA SER A 450 -12.11 -9.86 19.16
C SER A 450 -10.96 -8.89 19.45
N PRO A 451 -10.56 -8.75 20.72
CA PRO A 451 -9.55 -7.78 21.14
C PRO A 451 -8.14 -8.18 20.67
N LEU A 452 -7.28 -7.17 20.45
CA LEU A 452 -5.89 -7.38 20.03
C LEU A 452 -5.02 -8.02 21.13
N ARG A 453 -5.48 -7.99 22.39
CA ARG A 453 -4.87 -8.65 23.54
C ARG A 453 -5.96 -9.33 24.36
N GLU A 454 -5.63 -10.48 24.96
CA GLU A 454 -6.57 -11.31 25.74
C GLU A 454 -7.26 -10.57 26.90
N THR A 455 -6.70 -9.43 27.35
CA THR A 455 -7.02 -8.83 28.65
C THR A 455 -8.11 -7.78 28.67
N THR A 456 -8.73 -7.36 27.57
CA THR A 456 -9.64 -6.19 27.62
C THR A 456 -10.94 -6.36 26.82
N LYS A 457 -12.06 -6.53 27.55
CA LYS A 457 -13.43 -6.51 27.01
C LYS A 457 -14.08 -5.11 27.04
N ASP A 458 -13.56 -4.20 27.86
CA ASP A 458 -14.15 -2.86 28.06
C ASP A 458 -13.32 -1.78 27.35
N LEU A 459 -13.68 -1.50 26.08
CA LEU A 459 -13.18 -0.34 25.33
C LEU A 459 -14.14 0.84 25.54
N ASP A 460 -13.66 2.04 25.85
CA ASP A 460 -14.53 3.23 25.93
C ASP A 460 -14.86 3.79 24.54
N CYS A 461 -16.05 4.38 24.35
CA CYS A 461 -16.40 5.06 23.10
C CYS A 461 -15.45 6.22 22.79
N ILE A 462 -15.06 6.34 21.51
CA ILE A 462 -14.13 7.37 21.05
C ILE A 462 -14.77 8.74 21.21
N LYS A 463 -14.05 9.65 21.87
CA LYS A 463 -14.40 11.06 21.97
C LYS A 463 -13.63 11.85 20.91
N PHE A 464 -14.39 12.53 20.05
CA PHE A 464 -13.85 13.37 18.99
C PHE A 464 -13.50 14.77 19.53
N HIS A 465 -12.36 15.29 19.07
CA HIS A 465 -11.85 16.61 19.42
C HIS A 465 -11.64 17.42 18.15
N SER A 466 -12.11 18.67 18.14
CA SER A 466 -11.98 19.58 16.99
C SER A 466 -10.65 20.34 16.96
N SER A 467 -9.87 20.32 18.04
CA SER A 467 -8.58 21.02 18.13
C SER A 467 -7.49 20.12 18.73
N ILE A 468 -6.24 20.36 18.30
CA ILE A 468 -5.08 19.61 18.79
C ILE A 468 -4.85 19.83 20.28
N GLU A 469 -5.14 21.02 20.81
CA GLU A 469 -4.99 21.35 22.22
C GLU A 469 -5.97 20.55 23.08
N SER A 470 -7.24 20.52 22.70
CA SER A 470 -8.28 19.75 23.40
C SER A 470 -7.96 18.25 23.38
N PHE A 471 -7.53 17.74 22.22
CA PHE A 471 -7.08 16.38 22.04
C PHE A 471 -5.88 16.06 22.95
N THR A 472 -4.79 16.82 22.86
CA THR A 472 -3.56 16.64 23.64
C THR A 472 -3.86 16.65 25.14
N SER A 473 -4.64 17.61 25.63
CA SER A 473 -5.01 17.69 27.04
C SER A 473 -5.77 16.45 27.50
N SER A 474 -6.70 15.94 26.70
CA SER A 474 -7.52 14.78 27.04
C SER A 474 -6.73 13.47 27.01
N VAL A 475 -5.84 13.31 26.03
CA VAL A 475 -4.90 12.18 25.96
C VAL A 475 -3.95 12.21 27.16
N SER A 476 -3.37 13.36 27.47
CA SER A 476 -2.46 13.55 28.62
C SER A 476 -3.15 13.14 29.93
N ASN A 477 -4.37 13.64 30.18
CA ASN A 477 -5.15 13.30 31.36
C ASN A 477 -5.44 11.79 31.45
N THR A 478 -5.77 11.15 30.33
CA THR A 478 -6.01 9.70 30.27
C THR A 478 -4.75 8.90 30.58
N ILE A 479 -3.60 9.31 30.05
CA ILE A 479 -2.32 8.66 30.35
C ILE A 479 -1.99 8.80 31.85
N VAL A 480 -2.12 10.01 32.42
CA VAL A 480 -1.91 10.24 33.86
C VAL A 480 -2.81 9.34 34.71
N LYS A 481 -4.11 9.24 34.37
CA LYS A 481 -5.06 8.38 35.08
C LYS A 481 -4.60 6.91 35.07
N LYS A 482 -4.22 6.38 33.91
CA LYS A 482 -3.75 4.99 33.78
C LYS A 482 -2.44 4.73 34.51
N GLU A 483 -1.50 5.68 34.49
CA GLU A 483 -0.24 5.55 35.23
C GLU A 483 -0.49 5.54 36.75
N ARG A 484 -1.51 6.25 37.25
CA ARG A 484 -1.93 6.20 38.66
C ARG A 484 -2.57 4.87 39.03
N GLU A 485 -3.51 4.39 38.22
CA GLU A 485 -4.20 3.10 38.44
C GLU A 485 -3.22 1.93 38.46
N ALA A 486 -2.19 1.95 37.60
CA ALA A 486 -1.14 0.94 37.60
C ALA A 486 -0.25 0.95 38.86
N LYS A 487 -0.08 2.11 39.51
CA LYS A 487 0.76 2.27 40.72
C LYS A 487 0.00 2.00 42.01
N ASN A 488 -1.29 2.30 42.07
CA ASN A 488 -2.11 2.10 43.26
C ASN A 488 -2.32 0.60 43.62
N GLY A 489 -1.83 -0.34 42.80
CA GLY A 489 -1.67 -1.75 43.15
C GLY A 489 -0.43 -2.07 44.00
N GLU A 490 0.50 -1.12 44.17
CA GLU A 490 1.77 -1.26 44.91
C GLU A 490 1.93 -0.13 45.95
N GLY A 491 1.01 -0.05 46.91
CA GLY A 491 1.14 0.84 48.09
C GLY A 491 1.02 2.34 47.82
N GLU A 492 0.63 3.09 48.85
CA GLU A 492 0.35 4.53 48.77
C GLU A 492 1.55 5.33 48.24
N ALA A 493 1.37 6.01 47.10
CA ALA A 493 2.35 6.94 46.56
C ALA A 493 1.70 8.28 46.17
N GLU A 494 2.45 9.36 46.42
CA GLU A 494 2.09 10.77 46.28
C GLU A 494 1.37 11.14 44.97
N PRO A 495 0.56 12.22 44.98
CA PRO A 495 -0.15 12.72 43.80
C PRO A 495 0.83 13.39 42.83
N HIS A 496 1.63 12.61 42.12
CA HIS A 496 2.37 13.13 40.98
C HIS A 496 1.38 13.42 39.83
N THR A 497 1.20 14.70 39.54
CA THR A 497 0.51 15.23 38.35
C THR A 497 1.38 15.19 37.10
N THR A 498 2.65 14.77 37.23
CA THR A 498 3.63 14.78 36.16
C THR A 498 3.72 13.41 35.48
N LEU A 499 3.54 13.39 34.15
CA LEU A 499 3.72 12.20 33.32
C LEU A 499 5.12 11.58 33.50
N THR A 500 5.20 10.25 33.56
CA THR A 500 6.49 9.55 33.50
C THR A 500 7.16 9.76 32.14
N MET A 501 8.44 9.39 32.01
CA MET A 501 9.12 9.40 30.71
C MET A 501 8.40 8.52 29.67
N LYS A 502 7.81 7.39 30.09
CA LYS A 502 7.01 6.52 29.23
C LYS A 502 5.71 7.21 28.82
N GLY A 503 5.00 7.83 29.76
CA GLY A 503 3.79 8.61 29.49
C GLY A 503 4.04 9.79 28.55
N LYS A 504 5.15 10.51 28.72
CA LYS A 504 5.55 11.62 27.83
C LYS A 504 5.84 11.15 26.40
N ARG A 505 6.52 10.00 26.23
CA ARG A 505 6.75 9.41 24.90
C ARG A 505 5.42 9.03 24.24
N LYS A 506 4.55 8.36 24.99
CA LYS A 506 3.21 7.99 24.52
C LYS A 506 2.38 9.22 24.14
N LEU A 507 2.38 10.29 24.92
CA LEU A 507 1.70 11.53 24.54
C LEU A 507 2.23 12.09 23.22
N LYS A 508 3.56 12.18 23.08
CA LYS A 508 4.21 12.64 21.84
C LYS A 508 3.83 11.80 20.62
N TYR A 509 3.68 10.48 20.78
CA TYR A 509 3.19 9.60 19.72
C TYR A 509 1.81 10.01 19.22
N PHE A 510 0.84 10.13 20.14
CA PHE A 510 -0.53 10.51 19.79
C PHE A 510 -0.59 11.91 19.19
N GLU A 511 0.20 12.87 19.69
CA GLU A 511 0.33 14.19 19.08
C GLU A 511 0.88 14.14 17.67
N SER A 512 1.91 13.31 17.43
CA SER A 512 2.51 13.10 16.12
C SER A 512 1.50 12.51 15.14
N LEU A 513 0.80 11.44 15.53
CA LEU A 513 -0.27 10.85 14.73
C LEU A 513 -1.37 11.86 14.42
N ALA A 514 -1.86 12.59 15.43
CA ALA A 514 -2.91 13.57 15.23
C ALA A 514 -2.50 14.66 14.22
N LYS A 515 -1.27 15.16 14.29
CA LYS A 515 -0.73 16.13 13.32
C LYS A 515 -0.59 15.56 11.91
N ILE A 516 -0.05 14.34 11.79
CA ILE A 516 0.16 13.68 10.49
C ILE A 516 -1.18 13.43 9.79
N TYR A 517 -2.20 12.99 10.53
CA TYR A 517 -3.51 12.64 9.96
C TYR A 517 -4.51 13.79 9.96
N GLN A 518 -4.24 14.92 10.62
CA GLN A 518 -5.17 16.05 10.72
C GLN A 518 -5.86 16.42 9.39
N PRO A 519 -5.15 16.54 8.24
CA PRO A 519 -5.80 16.89 6.97
C PRO A 519 -6.83 15.88 6.47
N TYR A 520 -6.73 14.63 6.93
CA TYR A 520 -7.62 13.53 6.59
C TYR A 520 -8.77 13.40 7.59
N LEU A 521 -8.53 13.76 8.85
CA LEU A 521 -9.50 13.67 9.94
C LEU A 521 -10.59 14.76 9.89
N PHE A 522 -10.39 15.80 9.07
CA PHE A 522 -11.32 16.89 8.81
C PHE A 522 -11.69 17.03 7.33
N PHE A 523 -11.51 15.96 6.53
CA PHE A 523 -11.72 16.02 5.09
C PHE A 523 -13.22 16.06 4.74
N GLN A 524 -13.65 17.07 3.98
CA GLN A 524 -15.06 17.31 3.64
C GLN A 524 -15.34 17.31 2.13
N ALA A 525 -14.31 17.24 1.28
CA ALA A 525 -14.51 17.21 -0.16
C ALA A 525 -14.84 15.80 -0.68
N TRP A 526 -15.36 15.74 -1.89
CA TRP A 526 -15.56 14.51 -2.65
C TRP A 526 -14.91 14.61 -4.03
N PHE A 527 -14.48 13.48 -4.59
CA PHE A 527 -13.83 13.46 -5.91
C PHE A 527 -14.83 13.16 -7.01
N ASP A 528 -14.76 13.91 -8.12
CA ASP A 528 -15.41 13.50 -9.37
C ASP A 528 -14.76 12.21 -9.85
N ASP A 529 -15.56 11.26 -10.29
CA ASP A 529 -15.19 9.92 -10.77
C ASP A 529 -15.93 9.61 -12.08
N THR A 530 -16.33 10.65 -12.83
CA THR A 530 -17.12 10.51 -14.05
C THR A 530 -16.44 9.62 -15.09
N ASN A 531 -15.12 9.77 -15.32
CA ASN A 531 -14.34 8.90 -16.19
C ASN A 531 -14.30 7.48 -15.62
N THR A 532 -14.07 7.32 -14.31
CA THR A 532 -14.05 6.00 -13.65
C THR A 532 -15.39 5.26 -13.81
N ARG A 533 -16.53 5.95 -13.67
CA ARG A 533 -17.86 5.36 -13.93
C ARG A 533 -18.08 5.04 -15.41
N SER A 534 -17.60 5.88 -16.31
CA SER A 534 -17.67 5.61 -17.76
C SER A 534 -16.93 4.31 -18.13
N LEU A 535 -15.80 3.99 -17.48
CA LEU A 535 -15.15 2.69 -17.68
C LEU A 535 -16.09 1.53 -17.35
N ILE A 536 -16.76 1.57 -16.19
CA ILE A 536 -17.68 0.50 -15.77
C ILE A 536 -18.84 0.35 -16.77
N GLN A 537 -19.34 1.47 -17.30
CA GLN A 537 -20.46 1.47 -18.25
C GLN A 537 -20.10 0.87 -19.62
N GLU A 538 -18.83 0.93 -20.01
CA GLU A 538 -18.35 0.41 -21.29
C GLU A 538 -17.91 -1.06 -21.23
N MET A 539 -17.71 -1.60 -20.02
CA MET A 539 -17.34 -3.00 -19.82
C MET A 539 -18.48 -3.96 -20.16
N SER A 540 -18.13 -5.12 -20.71
CA SER A 540 -19.08 -6.22 -20.89
C SER A 540 -19.45 -6.88 -19.55
N MET A 541 -20.48 -7.71 -19.53
CA MET A 541 -20.88 -8.43 -18.31
C MET A 541 -19.79 -9.39 -17.81
N GLU A 542 -19.08 -10.03 -18.73
CA GLU A 542 -17.93 -10.89 -18.45
C GLU A 542 -16.78 -10.09 -17.82
N GLU A 543 -16.51 -8.90 -18.37
CA GLU A 543 -15.50 -7.99 -17.84
C GLU A 543 -15.90 -7.45 -16.47
N ILE A 544 -17.15 -7.06 -16.25
CA ILE A 544 -17.64 -6.61 -14.93
C ILE A 544 -17.49 -7.73 -13.90
N LYS A 545 -17.77 -8.98 -14.29
CA LYS A 545 -17.61 -10.14 -13.41
C LYS A 545 -16.14 -10.39 -13.05
N MET A 546 -15.22 -10.21 -14.00
CA MET A 546 -13.80 -10.49 -13.80
C MET A 546 -13.00 -9.31 -13.24
N PHE A 547 -13.38 -8.08 -13.56
CA PHE A 547 -12.63 -6.86 -13.30
C PHE A 547 -13.53 -5.74 -12.76
N GLY A 548 -14.65 -6.06 -12.12
CA GLY A 548 -15.53 -5.04 -11.55
C GLY A 548 -14.87 -4.26 -10.40
N PHE A 549 -15.18 -2.97 -10.31
CA PHE A 549 -14.68 -2.05 -9.27
C PHE A 549 -15.73 -1.02 -8.83
N ASP A 550 -17.01 -1.39 -8.88
CA ASP A 550 -18.10 -0.51 -8.43
C ASP A 550 -18.12 -0.36 -6.90
N VAL A 551 -17.60 0.76 -6.41
CA VAL A 551 -17.53 1.11 -4.98
C VAL A 551 -18.90 1.19 -4.29
N ARG A 552 -19.98 1.39 -5.04
CA ARG A 552 -21.35 1.47 -4.49
C ARG A 552 -21.81 0.14 -3.89
N CYS A 553 -21.18 -0.98 -4.29
CA CYS A 553 -21.53 -2.30 -3.77
C CYS A 553 -20.89 -2.62 -2.40
N ILE A 554 -20.03 -1.73 -1.88
CA ILE A 554 -19.35 -1.96 -0.60
C ILE A 554 -20.35 -1.80 0.55
N ASP A 555 -20.61 -2.91 1.24
CA ASP A 555 -21.12 -2.88 2.62
C ASP A 555 -19.95 -2.52 3.54
N TRP A 556 -19.87 -1.25 3.93
CA TRP A 556 -18.78 -0.74 4.76
C TRP A 556 -18.67 -1.41 6.11
N LYS A 557 -19.79 -1.73 6.76
CA LYS A 557 -19.77 -2.40 8.06
C LYS A 557 -19.15 -3.78 7.92
N ASN A 558 -19.64 -4.57 6.96
CA ASN A 558 -19.09 -5.90 6.70
C ASN A 558 -17.62 -5.83 6.27
N TYR A 559 -17.27 -4.91 5.37
CA TYR A 559 -15.89 -4.76 4.91
C TYR A 559 -14.94 -4.38 6.05
N ILE A 560 -15.28 -3.38 6.87
CA ILE A 560 -14.43 -2.98 7.99
C ILE A 560 -14.32 -4.10 9.03
N VAL A 561 -15.45 -4.60 9.52
CA VAL A 561 -15.48 -5.55 10.65
C VAL A 561 -14.95 -6.93 10.26
N ASN A 562 -15.40 -7.49 9.14
CA ASN A 562 -15.16 -8.91 8.83
C ASN A 562 -14.02 -9.13 7.83
N VAL A 563 -13.54 -8.08 7.16
CA VAL A 563 -12.52 -8.20 6.10
C VAL A 563 -11.27 -7.40 6.44
N HIS A 564 -11.39 -6.09 6.59
CA HIS A 564 -10.25 -5.18 6.74
C HIS A 564 -9.54 -5.36 8.08
N LEU A 565 -10.28 -5.34 9.19
CA LEU A 565 -9.70 -5.49 10.53
C LEU A 565 -9.15 -6.90 10.79
N GLU A 566 -9.78 -7.93 10.23
CA GLU A 566 -9.22 -9.29 10.21
C GLU A 566 -7.90 -9.34 9.42
N GLY A 567 -7.82 -8.61 8.30
CA GLY A 567 -6.57 -8.40 7.57
C GLY A 567 -5.48 -7.75 8.43
N ILE A 568 -5.82 -6.65 9.13
CA ILE A 568 -4.90 -5.95 10.03
C ILE A 568 -4.40 -6.89 11.14
N LYS A 569 -5.29 -7.64 11.80
CA LYS A 569 -4.91 -8.61 12.85
C LYS A 569 -3.94 -9.66 12.36
N ARG A 570 -4.17 -10.20 11.16
CA ARG A 570 -3.33 -11.23 10.56
C ARG A 570 -1.91 -10.70 10.31
N VAL A 571 -1.81 -9.46 9.82
CA VAL A 571 -0.54 -8.76 9.61
C VAL A 571 0.13 -8.37 10.93
N GLU A 572 -0.63 -7.90 11.90
CA GLU A 572 -0.12 -7.55 13.23
C GLU A 572 0.46 -8.77 13.94
N GLY A 573 -0.28 -9.89 13.98
CA GLY A 573 0.19 -11.13 14.58
C GLY A 573 1.50 -11.60 13.95
N ALA A 574 1.58 -11.59 12.61
CA ALA A 574 2.82 -11.89 11.90
C ALA A 574 3.95 -10.91 12.25
N TRP A 575 3.64 -9.62 12.39
CA TRP A 575 4.62 -8.60 12.75
C TRP A 575 5.17 -8.79 14.17
N VAL A 576 4.30 -9.02 15.15
CA VAL A 576 4.69 -9.31 16.54
C VAL A 576 5.57 -10.56 16.61
N MET A 577 5.20 -11.63 15.90
CA MET A 577 6.00 -12.86 15.85
C MET A 577 7.38 -12.63 15.20
N ASN A 578 7.45 -11.85 14.12
CA ASN A 578 8.72 -11.51 13.46
C ASN A 578 9.63 -10.67 14.36
N VAL A 579 9.08 -9.72 15.11
CA VAL A 579 9.82 -8.91 16.09
C VAL A 579 10.36 -9.80 17.22
N ILE A 580 9.52 -10.67 17.79
CA ILE A 580 9.94 -11.61 18.84
C ILE A 580 11.05 -12.54 18.32
N SER A 581 10.90 -13.09 17.12
CA SER A 581 11.93 -13.93 16.48
C SER A 581 13.24 -13.16 16.28
N SER A 582 13.18 -11.93 15.76
CA SER A 582 14.36 -11.09 15.54
C SER A 582 15.09 -10.76 16.84
N VAL A 583 14.35 -10.41 17.91
CA VAL A 583 14.92 -10.18 19.24
C VAL A 583 15.49 -11.48 19.82
N GLY A 584 14.80 -12.61 19.65
CA GLY A 584 15.27 -13.93 20.06
C GLY A 584 16.58 -14.32 19.38
N ILE A 585 16.73 -14.07 18.07
CA ILE A 585 17.97 -14.29 17.31
C ILE A 585 19.09 -13.35 17.80
N ILE A 586 18.79 -12.08 18.04
CA ILE A 586 19.77 -11.12 18.59
C ILE A 586 20.22 -11.57 19.98
N MET A 587 19.30 -12.02 20.84
CA MET A 587 19.60 -12.52 22.17
C MET A 587 20.41 -13.82 22.12
N ALA A 588 20.04 -14.77 21.25
CA ALA A 588 20.77 -16.02 21.06
C ALA A 588 22.18 -15.78 20.51
N ASN A 589 22.35 -14.87 19.55
CA ASN A 589 23.66 -14.46 19.04
C ASN A 589 24.50 -13.78 20.12
N LYS A 590 23.89 -12.95 20.99
CA LYS A 590 24.58 -12.34 22.14
C LYS A 590 25.01 -13.38 23.18
N GLN A 591 24.19 -14.42 23.39
CA GLN A 591 24.51 -15.55 24.27
C GLN A 591 25.64 -16.42 23.69
N LEU A 592 25.59 -16.73 22.39
CA LEU A 592 26.65 -17.42 21.65
C LEU A 592 27.98 -16.63 21.70
N MET A 593 27.94 -15.32 21.45
CA MET A 593 29.12 -14.44 21.57
C MET A 593 29.65 -14.30 23.01
N SER A 594 28.81 -14.52 24.03
CA SER A 594 29.28 -14.59 25.42
C SER A 594 29.88 -15.95 25.82
N SER A 595 29.53 -17.02 25.08
CA SER A 595 29.98 -18.39 25.35
C SER A 595 31.19 -18.84 24.53
N SER A 596 31.46 -18.22 23.38
CA SER A 596 32.67 -18.45 22.59
C SER A 596 33.66 -17.29 22.81
N GLY A 597 34.66 -17.50 23.67
CA GLY A 597 35.72 -16.53 23.99
C GLY A 597 36.69 -16.21 22.85
N PHE A 598 36.18 -15.87 21.66
CA PHE A 598 36.96 -15.42 20.52
C PHE A 598 36.87 -13.90 20.39
N ALA A 599 37.96 -13.22 20.75
CA ALA A 599 38.17 -11.81 20.44
C ALA A 599 38.57 -11.67 18.97
N PHE A 600 37.68 -11.16 18.12
CA PHE A 600 38.03 -10.63 16.81
C PHE A 600 38.06 -9.10 16.89
N SER A 601 39.20 -8.49 16.57
CA SER A 601 39.29 -7.05 16.36
C SER A 601 38.68 -6.70 15.00
N PHE A 602 37.64 -5.86 15.00
CA PHE A 602 37.14 -5.23 13.78
C PHE A 602 37.93 -3.93 13.54
N SER A 603 38.76 -3.91 12.50
CA SER A 603 39.30 -2.66 11.94
C SER A 603 38.23 -1.96 11.10
N SER A 604 37.83 -0.78 11.55
CA SER A 604 37.25 0.33 10.79
C SER A 604 36.36 0.02 9.57
N SER A 605 35.07 -0.17 9.82
CA SER A 605 34.02 0.47 9.02
C SER A 605 32.84 0.77 9.95
N ARG A 606 32.58 2.07 10.15
CA ARG A 606 31.58 2.56 11.09
C ARG A 606 30.18 2.35 10.51
N ILE A 607 29.46 1.36 11.02
CA ILE A 607 27.99 1.40 11.05
C ILE A 607 27.60 1.17 12.52
N PRO A 608 27.15 2.21 13.26
CA PRO A 608 26.85 2.05 14.67
C PRO A 608 25.56 1.23 14.86
N LEU A 609 25.64 0.27 15.78
CA LEU A 609 24.56 -0.61 16.26
C LEU A 609 23.32 0.14 16.79
N SER A 610 23.35 1.46 16.87
CA SER A 610 22.23 2.32 17.29
C SER A 610 21.05 2.29 16.32
N TYR A 611 21.25 1.91 15.05
CA TYR A 611 20.16 1.88 14.05
C TYR A 611 19.15 0.75 14.24
N TYR A 612 19.49 -0.34 14.92
CA TYR A 612 18.57 -1.47 15.15
C TYR A 612 17.79 -1.38 16.47
N LEU A 613 18.19 -0.49 17.39
CA LEU A 613 17.56 -0.38 18.71
C LEU A 613 16.68 0.87 18.88
N ILE A 614 16.76 1.85 17.97
CA ILE A 614 15.93 3.06 18.04
C ILE A 614 14.46 2.78 17.64
N SER A 615 14.19 1.70 16.89
CA SER A 615 12.83 1.28 16.54
C SER A 615 12.02 0.68 17.71
N PHE A 616 12.62 0.51 18.89
CA PHE A 616 12.00 -0.22 20.00
C PHE A 616 11.28 0.68 21.03
N PHE A 617 11.40 2.00 20.95
CA PHE A 617 10.65 2.93 21.83
C PHE A 617 10.41 4.33 21.25
N GLU A 618 10.57 4.52 19.94
CA GLU A 618 10.09 5.71 19.21
C GLU A 618 8.87 5.34 18.38
N ILE A 619 7.80 5.05 19.13
CA ILE A 619 6.41 5.24 18.74
C ILE A 619 6.03 6.53 19.46
#